data_AF-A0A957AQS2-F1
#
_entry.id   AF-A0A957AQS2-F1
#
_cell.length_a   1.000
_cell.length_b   1.000
_cell.length_c   1.000
_cell.angle_alpha   90.00
_cell.angle_beta   90.00
_cell.angle_gamma   90.00
#
_symmetry.space_group_name_H-M   'P 1'
#
loop_
_entity.id
_entity.type
_entity.pdbx_description
1 polymer ?
#
loop_
_entity_poly.entity_id
_entity_poly.type
_entity_poly.pdbx_seq_one_letter_code
_entity_poly.pdbx_strand_id
1 'polypeptide(L)'
;MTRRRLPTLFVLAAITIAMALPALSAGAAPLPSPVQAAASIEIRVPNYTFDPVLEGEPKLSNSQRFEGQDEGFRLVQFYGATQDTWLTSLQAAGLQVLQYYPNYTYLVWGNAASLNAAEGLDSVRWAGAFHPAYKMNSDLAGRSGVVKNVDVFFYNDGNVAGTVAALEALGAKVNQVYAAQPDKAFYIANMEMNASAFDAVSLLNEVLWFGYAHPEPVLDDEMATQTVAGNHPGGVPALGYYTHLANLGFDGTGVRWATIDTGVDYDHPDLNGHIAGGYSFPGACNTNPGEDCAGGGHGTHVTGIIGGTGQGDGVGANTDPNGYLYGVGIAPGYEIFAMNSLSAPAWPPAGGWQEHSKQAVLGGAIGGNNSWTTGEGTQHGYQASERTHDIMVLDGNFDTATVAEPFIEVFSAGNSGSSGLTSPKEGKNLIVTAASNNYRAGNIDAIASFSSRG
;
A
#
# COMPACT_ATOMS: atom_id res chain seq x y z
N MET A 1 -3.13 62.06 -56.65
CA MET A 1 -1.99 61.58 -57.46
C MET A 1 -1.57 60.23 -56.90
N THR A 2 -2.19 59.11 -57.33
CA THR A 2 -1.60 58.12 -58.29
C THR A 2 -0.16 57.73 -57.91
N ARG A 3 0.13 56.47 -57.54
CA ARG A 3 0.21 55.33 -58.50
C ARG A 3 0.06 53.95 -57.83
N ARG A 4 -0.62 53.07 -58.58
CA ARG A 4 -0.68 51.59 -58.51
C ARG A 4 0.67 50.93 -58.88
N ARG A 5 0.92 49.67 -58.47
CA ARG A 5 1.06 48.47 -59.35
C ARG A 5 1.35 47.14 -58.60
N LEU A 6 0.94 46.07 -59.27
CA LEU A 6 0.81 44.63 -58.93
C LEU A 6 2.13 43.81 -59.09
N PRO A 7 2.15 42.47 -58.84
CA PRO A 7 3.30 41.64 -58.40
C PRO A 7 3.98 40.82 -59.52
N THR A 8 5.14 40.18 -59.25
CA THR A 8 5.71 39.12 -60.12
C THR A 8 6.61 38.10 -59.36
N LEU A 9 6.22 36.82 -59.43
CA LEU A 9 6.96 35.53 -59.62
C LEU A 9 8.43 35.33 -59.17
N PHE A 10 8.73 34.16 -58.55
CA PHE A 10 9.93 33.31 -58.74
C PHE A 10 9.63 31.88 -58.22
N VAL A 11 9.32 30.88 -59.07
CA VAL A 11 10.17 29.86 -59.74
C VAL A 11 10.82 28.82 -58.81
N LEU A 12 10.41 27.56 -59.04
CA LEU A 12 10.79 26.29 -58.43
C LEU A 12 12.05 25.72 -59.12
N ALA A 13 13.00 25.15 -58.37
CA ALA A 13 14.00 24.23 -58.91
C ALA A 13 14.37 23.17 -57.85
N ALA A 14 14.08 21.91 -58.18
CA ALA A 14 14.44 20.72 -57.41
C ALA A 14 15.76 20.14 -57.93
N ILE A 15 16.63 19.71 -57.02
CA ILE A 15 17.82 18.90 -57.34
C ILE A 15 17.69 17.57 -56.61
N THR A 16 17.59 16.50 -57.40
CA THR A 16 17.60 15.09 -57.03
C THR A 16 19.03 14.58 -56.82
N ILE A 17 19.27 13.89 -55.71
CA ILE A 17 20.44 13.01 -55.53
C ILE A 17 19.91 11.57 -55.37
N ALA A 18 20.38 10.68 -56.25
CA ALA A 18 20.11 9.26 -56.21
C ALA A 18 21.28 8.53 -55.53
N MET A 19 20.98 7.64 -54.59
CA MET A 19 21.87 6.55 -54.19
C MET A 19 21.08 5.23 -54.11
N ALA A 20 21.69 4.20 -54.66
CA ALA A 20 21.13 2.88 -54.92
C ALA A 20 20.94 2.04 -53.65
N LEU A 21 19.82 1.34 -53.57
CA LEU A 21 19.53 0.26 -52.61
C LEU A 21 19.85 -1.10 -53.25
N PRO A 22 20.48 -2.04 -52.54
CA PRO A 22 20.56 -3.42 -52.98
C PRO A 22 19.22 -4.13 -52.71
N ALA A 23 18.77 -4.91 -53.70
CA ALA A 23 17.60 -5.76 -53.60
C ALA A 23 17.83 -6.92 -52.63
N LEU A 24 17.04 -6.99 -51.55
CA LEU A 24 16.83 -8.23 -50.80
C LEU A 24 15.52 -8.87 -51.25
N SER A 25 15.64 -10.11 -51.71
CA SER A 25 14.54 -10.99 -52.08
C SER A 25 13.60 -11.23 -50.90
N ALA A 26 12.30 -11.03 -51.12
CA ALA A 26 11.25 -11.40 -50.20
C ALA A 26 11.19 -12.94 -50.05
N GLY A 27 11.87 -13.46 -49.03
CA GLY A 27 11.50 -14.75 -48.44
C GLY A 27 10.31 -14.51 -47.51
N ALA A 28 9.14 -15.03 -47.87
CA ALA A 28 7.98 -15.01 -46.98
C ALA A 28 8.33 -15.75 -45.69
N ALA A 29 8.45 -15.01 -44.59
CA ALA A 29 8.46 -15.60 -43.26
C ALA A 29 7.15 -16.38 -43.07
N PRO A 30 7.18 -17.61 -42.53
CA PRO A 30 5.95 -18.32 -42.24
C PRO A 30 5.15 -17.49 -41.23
N LEU A 31 3.87 -17.28 -41.54
CA LEU A 31 2.93 -16.64 -40.62
C LEU A 31 3.00 -17.38 -39.28
N PRO A 32 3.18 -16.69 -38.14
CA PRO A 32 3.05 -17.34 -36.85
C PRO A 32 1.62 -17.89 -36.75
N SER A 33 1.51 -19.20 -36.56
CA SER A 33 0.23 -19.84 -36.24
C SER A 33 -0.36 -19.18 -34.99
N PRO A 34 -1.55 -18.55 -35.03
CA PRO A 34 -2.18 -18.08 -33.82
C PRO A 34 -3.04 -19.23 -33.28
N VAL A 35 -2.43 -20.09 -32.47
CA VAL A 35 -3.13 -20.51 -31.26
C VAL A 35 -2.44 -19.78 -30.13
N GLN A 36 -2.71 -18.47 -30.03
CA GLN A 36 -2.42 -17.76 -28.80
C GLN A 36 -3.32 -18.41 -27.76
N ALA A 37 -2.72 -19.23 -26.88
CA ALA A 37 -3.45 -19.78 -25.74
C ALA A 37 -4.15 -18.61 -25.06
N ALA A 38 -5.46 -18.71 -24.86
CA ALA A 38 -6.20 -17.69 -24.14
C ALA A 38 -5.48 -17.40 -22.81
N ALA A 39 -5.35 -16.13 -22.46
CA ALA A 39 -4.75 -15.76 -21.18
C ALA A 39 -5.51 -16.48 -20.06
N SER A 40 -4.78 -17.17 -19.17
CA SER A 40 -5.35 -17.89 -18.02
C SER A 40 -6.16 -16.92 -17.16
N ILE A 41 -7.38 -17.30 -16.80
CA ILE A 41 -8.24 -16.53 -15.89
C ILE A 41 -8.38 -17.34 -14.59
N GLU A 42 -7.38 -17.17 -13.73
CA GLU A 42 -7.23 -17.98 -12.53
C GLU A 42 -8.25 -17.62 -11.45
N ILE A 43 -8.83 -18.63 -10.81
CA ILE A 43 -9.50 -18.51 -9.52
C ILE A 43 -8.45 -18.68 -8.42
N ARG A 44 -8.50 -17.78 -7.43
CA ARG A 44 -7.64 -17.83 -6.25
C ARG A 44 -8.49 -17.97 -4.99
N VAL A 45 -8.31 -19.08 -4.31
CA VAL A 45 -8.92 -19.39 -3.00
C VAL A 45 -7.80 -19.80 -2.04
N PRO A 46 -8.02 -19.80 -0.71
CA PRO A 46 -6.97 -20.17 0.22
C PRO A 46 -6.31 -21.50 -0.15
N ASN A 47 -4.97 -21.49 -0.27
CA ASN A 47 -4.11 -22.62 -0.65
C ASN A 47 -4.20 -23.12 -2.10
N TYR A 48 -5.05 -22.55 -2.97
CA TYR A 48 -5.21 -23.01 -4.35
C TYR A 48 -5.28 -21.87 -5.37
N THR A 49 -4.67 -22.10 -6.53
CA THR A 49 -4.79 -21.26 -7.72
C THR A 49 -4.97 -22.19 -8.91
N PHE A 50 -5.99 -21.95 -9.72
CA PHE A 50 -6.29 -22.79 -10.88
C PHE A 50 -7.13 -22.03 -11.91
N ASP A 51 -6.98 -22.37 -13.19
CA ASP A 51 -7.96 -21.98 -14.22
C ASP A 51 -9.00 -23.11 -14.39
N PRO A 52 -10.28 -22.88 -14.03
CA PRO A 52 -11.27 -23.95 -14.03
C PRO A 52 -11.60 -24.51 -15.42
N VAL A 53 -11.33 -23.76 -16.51
CA VAL A 53 -11.61 -24.20 -17.88
C VAL A 53 -10.39 -24.85 -18.52
N LEU A 54 -9.18 -24.33 -18.23
CA LEU A 54 -7.94 -24.86 -18.82
C LEU A 54 -7.35 -26.03 -18.03
N GLU A 55 -7.43 -25.99 -16.71
CA GLU A 55 -6.79 -26.95 -15.80
C GLU A 55 -7.82 -27.83 -15.09
N GLY A 56 -9.05 -27.33 -14.94
CA GLY A 56 -10.08 -27.92 -14.10
C GLY A 56 -9.90 -27.59 -12.63
N GLU A 57 -10.78 -28.11 -11.78
CA GLU A 57 -10.63 -27.96 -10.34
C GLU A 57 -9.40 -28.72 -9.79
N PRO A 58 -8.81 -28.28 -8.66
CA PRO A 58 -7.78 -29.01 -7.95
C PRO A 58 -8.17 -30.46 -7.63
N LYS A 59 -7.18 -31.35 -7.59
CA LYS A 59 -7.39 -32.75 -7.17
C LYS A 59 -7.62 -32.82 -5.66
N LEU A 60 -8.88 -33.01 -5.27
CA LEU A 60 -9.31 -33.11 -3.87
C LEU A 60 -9.81 -34.52 -3.54
N SER A 61 -9.59 -34.96 -2.30
CA SER A 61 -10.20 -36.18 -1.75
C SER A 61 -11.71 -36.01 -1.54
N ASN A 62 -12.43 -37.11 -1.28
CA ASN A 62 -13.88 -37.03 -1.04
C ASN A 62 -14.22 -36.18 0.20
N SER A 63 -13.45 -36.30 1.29
CA SER A 63 -13.67 -35.49 2.51
C SER A 63 -13.35 -34.01 2.32
N GLN A 64 -12.65 -33.67 1.25
CA GLN A 64 -12.27 -32.31 0.88
C GLN A 64 -13.25 -31.66 -0.09
N ARG A 65 -14.18 -32.43 -0.66
CA ARG A 65 -15.18 -31.95 -1.62
C ARG A 65 -16.50 -31.67 -0.94
N PHE A 66 -17.17 -30.64 -1.46
CA PHE A 66 -18.57 -30.39 -1.13
C PHE A 66 -19.44 -31.24 -2.05
N GLU A 67 -20.28 -32.12 -1.50
CA GLU A 67 -21.16 -33.00 -2.29
C GLU A 67 -22.34 -32.25 -2.94
N GLY A 68 -22.55 -30.99 -2.55
CA GLY A 68 -23.18 -30.00 -3.42
C GLY A 68 -24.70 -30.06 -3.52
N GLN A 69 -25.41 -30.83 -2.71
CA GLN A 69 -26.88 -30.87 -2.76
C GLN A 69 -27.54 -29.73 -1.97
N ASP A 70 -27.00 -29.43 -0.78
CA ASP A 70 -27.56 -28.41 0.11
C ASP A 70 -27.15 -26.98 -0.31
N GLU A 71 -27.78 -26.00 0.34
CA GLU A 71 -27.35 -24.61 0.25
C GLU A 71 -25.93 -24.45 0.81
N GLY A 72 -25.10 -23.70 0.10
CA GLY A 72 -23.74 -23.42 0.51
C GLY A 72 -23.05 -22.45 -0.43
N PHE A 73 -21.80 -22.14 -0.13
CA PHE A 73 -20.97 -21.28 -0.98
C PHE A 73 -20.64 -21.94 -2.31
N ARG A 74 -20.69 -21.12 -3.37
CA ARG A 74 -20.32 -21.47 -4.75
C ARG A 74 -19.49 -20.34 -5.34
N LEU A 75 -18.82 -20.64 -6.44
CA LEU A 75 -18.08 -19.68 -7.25
C LEU A 75 -18.68 -19.62 -8.65
N VAL A 76 -18.86 -18.40 -9.16
CA VAL A 76 -19.27 -18.15 -10.54
C VAL A 76 -18.27 -17.19 -11.17
N GLN A 77 -17.63 -17.62 -12.25
CA GLN A 77 -16.67 -16.83 -13.01
C GLN A 77 -17.28 -16.38 -14.34
N PHE A 78 -17.14 -15.11 -14.69
CA PHE A 78 -17.59 -14.54 -15.96
C PHE A 78 -16.46 -14.49 -17.00
N TYR A 79 -16.80 -14.32 -18.28
CA TYR A 79 -15.82 -14.19 -19.37
C TYR A 79 -15.02 -12.88 -19.35
N GLY A 80 -15.46 -11.87 -18.60
CA GLY A 80 -14.84 -10.55 -18.59
C GLY A 80 -15.42 -9.65 -17.50
N ALA A 81 -15.10 -8.36 -17.60
CA ALA A 81 -15.58 -7.34 -16.66
C ALA A 81 -17.10 -7.43 -16.46
N THR A 82 -17.50 -7.65 -15.21
CA THR A 82 -18.87 -7.96 -14.85
C THR A 82 -19.79 -6.76 -15.05
N GLN A 83 -20.98 -7.03 -15.57
CA GLN A 83 -22.04 -6.05 -15.77
C GLN A 83 -23.15 -6.29 -14.74
N ASP A 84 -23.84 -5.23 -14.30
CA ASP A 84 -24.94 -5.32 -13.34
C ASP A 84 -26.02 -6.32 -13.79
N THR A 85 -26.31 -6.35 -15.09
CA THR A 85 -27.28 -7.29 -15.67
C THR A 85 -26.90 -8.75 -15.48
N TRP A 86 -25.61 -9.07 -15.48
CA TRP A 86 -25.13 -10.44 -15.25
C TRP A 86 -25.31 -10.86 -13.79
N LEU A 87 -25.08 -9.94 -12.85
CA LEU A 87 -25.35 -10.19 -11.43
C LEU A 87 -26.85 -10.38 -11.17
N THR A 88 -27.70 -9.59 -11.81
CA THR A 88 -29.16 -9.79 -11.77
C THR A 88 -29.56 -11.15 -12.35
N SER A 89 -28.90 -11.64 -13.40
CA SER A 89 -29.15 -12.99 -13.93
C SER A 89 -28.78 -14.11 -12.95
N LEU A 90 -27.71 -13.95 -12.16
CA LEU A 90 -27.40 -14.91 -11.08
C LEU A 90 -28.48 -14.92 -10.00
N GLN A 91 -28.98 -13.74 -9.62
CA GLN A 91 -30.10 -13.63 -8.68
C GLN A 91 -31.37 -14.27 -9.23
N ALA A 92 -31.67 -14.06 -10.52
CA ALA A 92 -32.80 -14.70 -11.19
C ALA A 92 -32.65 -16.23 -11.30
N ALA A 93 -31.41 -16.74 -11.35
CA ALA A 93 -31.10 -18.17 -11.26
C ALA A 93 -31.21 -18.73 -9.84
N GLY A 94 -31.55 -17.90 -8.84
CA GLY A 94 -31.73 -18.32 -7.45
C GLY A 94 -30.43 -18.37 -6.64
N LEU A 95 -29.38 -17.66 -7.08
CA LEU A 95 -28.14 -17.49 -6.33
C LEU A 95 -28.12 -16.13 -5.64
N GLN A 96 -27.72 -16.10 -4.38
CA GLN A 96 -27.44 -14.85 -3.70
C GLN A 96 -25.99 -14.43 -3.96
N VAL A 97 -25.79 -13.27 -4.59
CA VAL A 97 -24.46 -12.71 -4.84
C VAL A 97 -23.93 -12.07 -3.56
N LEU A 98 -22.76 -12.53 -3.08
CA LEU A 98 -22.21 -12.09 -1.79
C LEU A 98 -21.07 -11.08 -1.96
N GLN A 99 -20.00 -11.47 -2.66
CA GLN A 99 -18.82 -10.61 -2.82
C GLN A 99 -17.99 -10.98 -4.06
N TYR A 100 -17.26 -10.00 -4.56
CA TYR A 100 -16.34 -10.17 -5.67
C TYR A 100 -15.05 -10.88 -5.23
N TYR A 101 -14.56 -11.78 -6.08
CA TYR A 101 -13.22 -12.37 -6.06
C TYR A 101 -12.47 -11.93 -7.32
N PRO A 102 -11.13 -11.76 -7.27
CA PRO A 102 -10.35 -11.38 -8.44
C PRO A 102 -10.63 -12.24 -9.68
N ASN A 103 -10.32 -11.68 -10.86
CA ASN A 103 -10.49 -12.34 -12.15
C ASN A 103 -11.94 -12.72 -12.45
N TYR A 104 -12.84 -11.74 -12.33
CA TYR A 104 -14.25 -11.84 -12.75
C TYR A 104 -15.04 -12.94 -12.04
N THR A 105 -14.63 -13.29 -10.82
CA THR A 105 -15.22 -14.36 -10.04
C THR A 105 -16.09 -13.77 -8.93
N TYR A 106 -17.22 -14.41 -8.62
CA TYR A 106 -18.07 -14.01 -7.51
C TYR A 106 -18.30 -15.20 -6.58
N LEU A 107 -18.19 -14.93 -5.28
CA LEU A 107 -18.71 -15.80 -4.26
C LEU A 107 -20.22 -15.61 -4.17
N VAL A 108 -20.94 -16.72 -4.25
CA VAL A 108 -22.41 -16.74 -4.19
C VAL A 108 -22.89 -17.81 -3.22
N TRP A 109 -24.12 -17.67 -2.74
CA TRP A 109 -24.80 -18.67 -1.91
C TRP A 109 -25.96 -19.30 -2.66
N GLY A 110 -26.07 -20.63 -2.59
CA GLY A 110 -27.22 -21.34 -3.12
C GLY A 110 -27.01 -22.85 -3.25
N ASN A 111 -28.07 -23.53 -3.67
CA ASN A 111 -28.09 -24.99 -3.87
C ASN A 111 -27.59 -25.40 -5.28
N ALA A 112 -27.49 -26.72 -5.51
CA ALA A 112 -27.04 -27.28 -6.80
C ALA A 112 -27.92 -26.87 -7.99
N ALA A 113 -29.24 -26.75 -7.81
CA ALA A 113 -30.15 -26.40 -8.88
C ALA A 113 -29.93 -24.96 -9.36
N SER A 114 -29.76 -24.02 -8.42
CA SER A 114 -29.42 -22.63 -8.72
C SER A 114 -28.06 -22.51 -9.42
N LEU A 115 -27.07 -23.31 -9.01
CA LEU A 115 -25.75 -23.34 -9.64
C LEU A 115 -25.83 -23.83 -11.10
N ASN A 116 -26.54 -24.94 -11.35
CA ASN A 116 -26.74 -25.48 -12.70
C ASN A 116 -27.48 -24.48 -13.60
N ALA A 117 -28.45 -23.74 -13.05
CA ALA A 117 -29.15 -22.70 -13.79
C ALA A 117 -28.22 -21.53 -14.16
N ALA A 118 -27.30 -21.16 -13.27
CA ALA A 118 -26.32 -20.12 -13.54
C ALA A 118 -25.24 -20.55 -14.55
N GLU A 119 -24.82 -21.81 -14.52
CA GLU A 119 -23.86 -22.37 -15.49
C GLU A 119 -24.40 -22.29 -16.94
N GLY A 120 -25.72 -22.37 -17.11
CA GLY A 120 -26.38 -22.23 -18.41
C GLY A 120 -26.47 -20.80 -18.95
N LEU A 121 -26.00 -19.77 -18.22
CA LEU A 121 -26.05 -18.38 -18.67
C LEU A 121 -24.88 -18.06 -19.61
N ASP A 122 -25.15 -17.41 -20.74
CA ASP A 122 -24.13 -17.04 -21.75
C ASP A 122 -22.99 -16.18 -21.19
N SER A 123 -23.23 -15.42 -20.11
CA SER A 123 -22.22 -14.60 -19.45
C SER A 123 -21.24 -15.40 -18.60
N VAL A 124 -21.61 -16.60 -18.17
CA VAL A 124 -20.85 -17.43 -17.22
C VAL A 124 -19.82 -18.26 -17.97
N ARG A 125 -18.55 -18.11 -17.57
CA ARG A 125 -17.42 -18.90 -18.05
C ARG A 125 -17.33 -20.23 -17.33
N TRP A 126 -17.58 -20.22 -16.02
CA TRP A 126 -17.52 -21.40 -15.17
C TRP A 126 -18.33 -21.19 -13.89
N ALA A 127 -18.92 -22.25 -13.37
CA ALA A 127 -19.58 -22.28 -12.08
C ALA A 127 -19.21 -23.57 -11.33
N GLY A 128 -18.92 -23.47 -10.03
CA GLY A 128 -18.51 -24.62 -9.24
C GLY A 128 -18.71 -24.44 -7.73
N ALA A 129 -18.49 -25.51 -6.98
CA ALA A 129 -18.70 -25.52 -5.55
C ALA A 129 -17.52 -24.87 -4.80
N PHE A 130 -17.79 -24.20 -3.68
CA PHE A 130 -16.74 -23.79 -2.77
C PHE A 130 -16.49 -24.92 -1.76
N HIS A 131 -15.35 -25.58 -1.89
CA HIS A 131 -15.07 -26.83 -1.18
C HIS A 131 -14.53 -26.62 0.25
N PRO A 132 -14.77 -27.57 1.18
CA PRO A 132 -14.15 -27.58 2.51
C PRO A 132 -12.64 -27.35 2.50
N ALA A 133 -11.94 -27.91 1.50
CA ALA A 133 -10.50 -27.72 1.32
C ALA A 133 -10.05 -26.26 1.21
N TYR A 134 -10.94 -25.35 0.83
CA TYR A 134 -10.62 -23.94 0.60
C TYR A 134 -10.80 -23.08 1.85
N LYS A 135 -11.32 -23.64 2.95
CA LYS A 135 -11.76 -22.87 4.12
C LYS A 135 -10.68 -22.71 5.20
N MET A 136 -9.82 -23.72 5.38
CA MET A 136 -8.81 -23.68 6.43
C MET A 136 -7.55 -22.94 5.96
N ASN A 137 -7.13 -21.93 6.72
CA ASN A 137 -5.85 -21.27 6.49
C ASN A 137 -4.67 -22.19 6.87
N SER A 138 -3.59 -22.10 6.11
CA SER A 138 -2.35 -22.85 6.29
C SER A 138 -1.68 -22.65 7.66
N ASP A 139 -1.93 -21.53 8.35
CA ASP A 139 -1.41 -21.21 9.68
C ASP A 139 -1.96 -22.12 10.81
N LEU A 140 -3.07 -22.81 10.56
CA LEU A 140 -3.64 -23.83 11.43
C LEU A 140 -3.06 -25.22 11.17
N ALA A 141 -2.39 -25.43 10.03
CA ALA A 141 -1.81 -26.72 9.68
C ALA A 141 -0.72 -27.14 10.69
N GLY A 142 -0.78 -28.39 11.15
CA GLY A 142 0.20 -28.95 12.09
C GLY A 142 0.00 -28.57 13.56
N ARG A 143 -0.99 -27.71 13.88
CA ARG A 143 -1.37 -27.46 15.27
C ARG A 143 -2.01 -28.70 15.89
N SER A 144 -1.87 -28.86 17.20
CA SER A 144 -2.40 -29.99 17.95
C SER A 144 -2.97 -29.57 19.30
N GLY A 145 -3.85 -30.39 19.87
CA GLY A 145 -4.52 -30.08 21.14
C GLY A 145 -5.46 -28.88 21.02
N VAL A 146 -5.69 -28.18 22.13
CA VAL A 146 -6.57 -27.00 22.16
C VAL A 146 -5.83 -25.79 21.60
N VAL A 147 -6.35 -25.25 20.49
CA VAL A 147 -5.88 -24.01 19.86
C VAL A 147 -6.78 -22.87 20.32
N LYS A 148 -6.17 -21.80 20.81
CA LYS A 148 -6.87 -20.56 21.19
C LYS A 148 -6.88 -19.57 20.04
N ASN A 149 -7.85 -18.65 20.03
CA ASN A 149 -8.00 -17.58 19.05
C ASN A 149 -8.09 -18.08 17.61
N VAL A 150 -8.90 -19.10 17.39
CA VAL A 150 -9.34 -19.48 16.05
C VAL A 150 -10.44 -18.51 15.64
N ASP A 151 -10.26 -17.81 14.52
CA ASP A 151 -11.28 -16.92 13.97
C ASP A 151 -12.01 -17.61 12.82
N VAL A 152 -13.35 -17.67 12.91
CA VAL A 152 -14.21 -18.27 11.89
C VAL A 152 -15.02 -17.19 11.24
N PHE A 153 -14.81 -16.99 9.94
CA PHE A 153 -15.62 -16.08 9.13
C PHE A 153 -16.73 -16.87 8.46
N PHE A 154 -17.98 -16.51 8.75
CA PHE A 154 -19.14 -17.27 8.29
C PHE A 154 -20.27 -16.35 7.82
N TYR A 155 -21.06 -16.87 6.89
CA TYR A 155 -22.20 -16.19 6.30
C TYR A 155 -23.41 -16.25 7.23
N ASN A 156 -24.14 -15.14 7.28
CA ASN A 156 -25.41 -15.04 7.96
C ASN A 156 -26.54 -15.41 7.00
N ASP A 157 -26.91 -16.69 7.02
CA ASP A 157 -28.07 -17.27 6.32
C ASP A 157 -29.43 -16.89 6.97
N GLY A 158 -29.41 -16.01 7.97
CA GLY A 158 -30.54 -15.70 8.83
C GLY A 158 -30.48 -16.38 10.21
N ASN A 159 -29.50 -17.24 10.46
CA ASN A 159 -29.36 -18.00 11.71
C ASN A 159 -27.93 -18.04 12.26
N VAL A 160 -27.39 -16.87 12.60
CA VAL A 160 -26.07 -16.73 13.27
C VAL A 160 -25.97 -17.61 14.52
N ALA A 161 -27.03 -17.67 15.34
CA ALA A 161 -27.04 -18.48 16.56
C ALA A 161 -26.93 -19.99 16.27
N GLY A 162 -27.54 -20.45 15.18
CA GLY A 162 -27.43 -21.84 14.72
C GLY A 162 -26.01 -22.20 14.30
N THR A 163 -25.32 -21.31 13.57
CA THR A 163 -23.92 -21.53 13.19
C THR A 163 -23.01 -21.59 14.43
N VAL A 164 -23.21 -20.70 15.39
CA VAL A 164 -22.47 -20.71 16.67
C VAL A 164 -22.72 -22.00 17.44
N ALA A 165 -23.98 -22.44 17.55
CA ALA A 165 -24.33 -23.70 18.21
C ALA A 165 -23.71 -24.92 17.51
N ALA A 166 -23.60 -24.89 16.17
CA ALA A 166 -22.91 -25.94 15.41
C ALA A 166 -21.41 -25.98 15.73
N LEU A 167 -20.75 -24.83 15.84
CA LEU A 167 -19.34 -24.74 16.28
C LEU A 167 -19.17 -25.27 17.70
N GLU A 168 -20.06 -24.91 18.64
CA GLU A 168 -20.04 -25.41 20.02
C GLU A 168 -20.26 -26.92 20.09
N ALA A 169 -21.15 -27.47 19.25
CA ALA A 169 -21.37 -28.91 19.15
C ALA A 169 -20.13 -29.67 18.64
N LEU A 170 -19.24 -29.02 17.90
CA LEU A 170 -17.93 -29.53 17.50
C LEU A 170 -16.86 -29.38 18.61
N GLY A 171 -17.24 -28.89 19.79
CA GLY A 171 -16.37 -28.71 20.94
C GLY A 171 -15.64 -27.36 20.96
N ALA A 172 -16.07 -26.37 20.18
CA ALA A 172 -15.57 -25.02 20.30
C ALA A 172 -16.11 -24.33 21.55
N LYS A 173 -15.27 -23.53 22.19
CA LYS A 173 -15.67 -22.53 23.18
C LYS A 173 -15.60 -21.17 22.49
N VAL A 174 -16.77 -20.63 22.12
CA VAL A 174 -16.86 -19.35 21.43
C VAL A 174 -16.75 -18.20 22.43
N ASN A 175 -15.75 -17.34 22.25
CA ASN A 175 -15.47 -16.23 23.15
C ASN A 175 -16.19 -14.95 22.70
N GLN A 176 -16.21 -14.69 21.40
CA GLN A 176 -16.81 -13.49 20.81
C GLN A 176 -17.43 -13.80 19.46
N VAL A 177 -18.53 -13.10 19.15
CA VAL A 177 -19.17 -13.11 17.83
C VAL A 177 -19.53 -11.68 17.47
N TYR A 178 -19.12 -11.23 16.28
CA TYR A 178 -19.35 -9.86 15.83
C TYR A 178 -19.52 -9.78 14.32
N ALA A 179 -20.24 -8.76 13.85
CA ALA A 179 -20.44 -8.53 12.42
C ALA A 179 -19.10 -8.16 11.78
N ALA A 180 -18.81 -8.75 10.62
CA ALA A 180 -17.53 -8.58 9.93
C ALA A 180 -17.60 -7.55 8.79
N GLN A 181 -18.79 -6.99 8.53
CA GLN A 181 -19.02 -5.97 7.52
C GLN A 181 -20.30 -5.16 7.82
N PRO A 182 -20.46 -3.95 7.24
CA PRO A 182 -21.55 -3.04 7.59
C PRO A 182 -22.97 -3.58 7.37
N ASP A 183 -23.18 -4.41 6.34
CA ASP A 183 -24.48 -5.00 6.01
C ASP A 183 -24.83 -6.24 6.86
N LYS A 184 -23.89 -6.71 7.70
CA LYS A 184 -24.02 -7.91 8.56
C LYS A 184 -24.34 -9.20 7.80
N ALA A 185 -23.99 -9.31 6.52
CA ALA A 185 -24.09 -10.58 5.80
C ALA A 185 -22.99 -11.58 6.20
N PHE A 186 -21.89 -11.13 6.81
CA PHE A 186 -20.89 -12.01 7.42
C PHE A 186 -20.59 -11.65 8.88
N TYR A 187 -20.19 -12.67 9.64
CA TYR A 187 -19.78 -12.58 11.04
C TYR A 187 -18.44 -13.28 11.25
N ILE A 188 -17.74 -12.85 12.30
CA ILE A 188 -16.57 -13.55 12.82
C ILE A 188 -16.91 -14.10 14.21
N ALA A 189 -16.61 -15.39 14.42
CA ALA A 189 -16.55 -16.00 15.75
C ALA A 189 -15.09 -16.23 16.14
N ASN A 190 -14.65 -15.64 17.25
CA ASN A 190 -13.35 -15.95 17.85
C ASN A 190 -13.54 -16.99 18.96
N MET A 191 -12.79 -18.09 18.89
CA MET A 191 -13.04 -19.27 19.72
C MET A 191 -11.76 -20.02 20.10
N GLU A 192 -11.90 -20.93 21.06
CA GLU A 192 -10.91 -21.95 21.41
C GLU A 192 -11.48 -23.32 21.03
N MET A 193 -10.70 -24.20 20.38
CA MET A 193 -11.17 -25.56 20.05
C MET A 193 -10.03 -26.55 19.89
N ASN A 194 -10.32 -27.84 19.94
CA ASN A 194 -9.31 -28.86 19.63
C ASN A 194 -9.04 -28.92 18.12
N ALA A 195 -7.76 -28.92 17.72
CA ALA A 195 -7.33 -29.02 16.32
C ALA A 195 -7.90 -30.27 15.60
N SER A 196 -8.24 -31.34 16.34
CA SER A 196 -8.88 -32.52 15.76
C SER A 196 -10.27 -32.26 15.16
N ALA A 197 -10.90 -31.12 15.44
CA ALA A 197 -12.21 -30.76 14.93
C ALA A 197 -12.16 -29.75 13.76
N PHE A 198 -10.97 -29.31 13.31
CA PHE A 198 -10.84 -28.38 12.18
C PHE A 198 -11.46 -28.91 10.89
N ASP A 199 -11.27 -30.19 10.57
CA ASP A 199 -11.89 -30.81 9.40
C ASP A 199 -13.42 -30.71 9.47
N ALA A 200 -14.01 -30.93 10.64
CA ALA A 200 -15.46 -30.83 10.84
C ALA A 200 -15.99 -29.40 10.70
N VAL A 201 -15.22 -28.39 11.14
CA VAL A 201 -15.57 -26.97 10.94
C VAL A 201 -15.62 -26.62 9.45
N SER A 202 -14.69 -27.15 8.65
CA SER A 202 -14.68 -26.92 7.20
C SER A 202 -15.92 -27.50 6.47
N LEU A 203 -16.61 -28.46 7.09
CA LEU A 203 -17.83 -29.06 6.55
C LEU A 203 -19.09 -28.23 6.81
N LEU A 204 -19.06 -27.23 7.69
CA LEU A 204 -20.20 -26.34 7.91
C LEU A 204 -20.41 -25.44 6.70
N ASN A 205 -21.62 -25.40 6.16
CA ASN A 205 -21.91 -24.71 4.89
C ASN A 205 -21.71 -23.20 5.01
N GLU A 206 -22.08 -22.64 6.16
CA GLU A 206 -22.03 -21.21 6.48
C GLU A 206 -20.60 -20.72 6.69
N VAL A 207 -19.65 -21.59 7.03
CA VAL A 207 -18.24 -21.22 7.22
C VAL A 207 -17.58 -20.99 5.86
N LEU A 208 -17.05 -19.79 5.64
CA LEU A 208 -16.32 -19.44 4.42
C LEU A 208 -14.82 -19.67 4.57
N TRP A 209 -14.24 -19.22 5.68
CA TRP A 209 -12.86 -19.55 6.05
C TRP A 209 -12.66 -19.51 7.56
N PHE A 210 -11.53 -20.05 8.03
CA PHE A 210 -11.07 -19.88 9.41
C PHE A 210 -9.55 -19.98 9.50
N GLY A 211 -8.97 -19.25 10.45
CA GLY A 211 -7.52 -19.16 10.65
C GLY A 211 -7.15 -18.96 12.11
N TYR A 212 -5.92 -18.49 12.33
CA TYR A 212 -5.46 -18.08 13.64
C TYR A 212 -5.39 -16.55 13.73
N ALA A 213 -6.16 -15.99 14.65
CA ALA A 213 -6.05 -14.60 15.04
C ALA A 213 -5.02 -14.47 16.18
N HIS A 214 -3.94 -13.73 15.95
CA HIS A 214 -2.97 -13.46 17.02
C HIS A 214 -3.66 -12.66 18.14
N PRO A 215 -3.52 -13.05 19.43
CA PRO A 215 -4.25 -12.41 20.53
C PRO A 215 -3.78 -10.99 20.87
N GLU A 216 -2.63 -10.60 20.34
CA GLU A 216 -1.94 -9.36 20.69
C GLU A 216 -1.50 -8.62 19.42
N PRO A 217 -1.46 -7.28 19.43
CA PRO A 217 -0.79 -6.54 18.37
C PRO A 217 0.71 -6.88 18.36
N VAL A 218 1.28 -7.01 17.17
CA VAL A 218 2.73 -7.15 16.97
C VAL A 218 3.23 -5.84 16.36
N LEU A 219 4.32 -5.30 16.90
CA LEU A 219 4.95 -4.08 16.41
C LEU A 219 5.97 -4.40 15.31
N ASP A 220 6.15 -3.48 14.37
CA ASP A 220 7.21 -3.56 13.35
C ASP A 220 8.46 -2.78 13.78
N ASP A 221 9.64 -3.24 13.33
CA ASP A 221 10.97 -2.86 13.84
C ASP A 221 11.90 -2.25 12.77
N GLU A 222 13.20 -2.13 13.08
CA GLU A 222 14.26 -1.49 12.28
C GLU A 222 14.51 -2.13 10.91
N MET A 223 13.86 -3.24 10.54
CA MET A 223 14.07 -3.86 9.22
C MET A 223 13.87 -2.89 8.05
N ALA A 224 12.96 -1.93 8.17
CA ALA A 224 12.82 -0.86 7.16
C ALA A 224 14.07 0.03 7.11
N THR A 225 14.58 0.45 8.27
CA THR A 225 15.82 1.24 8.42
C THR A 225 17.02 0.51 7.81
N GLN A 226 17.16 -0.78 8.10
CA GLN A 226 18.21 -1.64 7.54
C GLN A 226 18.09 -1.76 6.01
N THR A 227 16.87 -1.88 5.49
CA THR A 227 16.61 -1.96 4.04
C THR A 227 17.02 -0.66 3.35
N VAL A 228 16.58 0.49 3.86
CA VAL A 228 16.90 1.80 3.29
C VAL A 228 18.40 2.10 3.37
N ALA A 229 19.08 1.69 4.44
CA ALA A 229 20.52 1.85 4.59
C ALA A 229 21.35 0.89 3.71
N GLY A 230 20.71 -0.02 2.95
CA GLY A 230 21.41 -1.02 2.15
C GLY A 230 22.03 -2.15 2.98
N ASN A 231 21.70 -2.27 4.27
CA ASN A 231 22.26 -3.26 5.18
C ASN A 231 21.44 -4.56 5.20
N HIS A 232 21.37 -5.20 4.03
CA HIS A 232 20.56 -6.40 3.83
C HIS A 232 21.26 -7.47 2.97
N PRO A 233 22.38 -8.07 3.45
CA PRO A 233 23.15 -9.04 2.68
C PRO A 233 22.27 -10.24 2.26
N GLY A 234 22.26 -10.55 0.96
CA GLY A 234 21.40 -11.59 0.41
C GLY A 234 19.91 -11.25 0.39
N GLY A 235 19.55 -9.97 0.52
CA GLY A 235 18.17 -9.49 0.51
C GLY A 235 17.46 -9.57 1.86
N VAL A 236 18.18 -9.96 2.93
CA VAL A 236 17.65 -10.08 4.28
C VAL A 236 18.25 -8.97 5.15
N PRO A 237 17.45 -8.09 5.77
CA PRO A 237 17.92 -7.10 6.73
C PRO A 237 18.87 -7.70 7.77
N ALA A 238 20.00 -7.04 8.03
CA ALA A 238 20.92 -7.46 9.07
C ALA A 238 20.50 -6.92 10.45
N LEU A 239 20.95 -7.58 11.52
CA LEU A 239 20.75 -7.12 12.89
C LEU A 239 21.80 -6.05 13.27
N GLY A 240 21.39 -5.06 14.08
CA GLY A 240 22.32 -4.18 14.78
C GLY A 240 22.66 -2.92 13.99
N TYR A 241 21.68 -2.03 13.83
CA TYR A 241 21.83 -0.80 13.06
C TYR A 241 22.93 0.14 13.59
N TYR A 242 23.06 0.29 14.91
CA TYR A 242 24.13 1.12 15.50
C TYR A 242 25.55 0.61 15.17
N THR A 243 25.74 -0.71 15.10
CA THR A 243 27.02 -1.29 14.65
C THR A 243 27.27 -0.97 13.18
N HIS A 244 26.23 -1.00 12.35
CA HIS A 244 26.31 -0.62 10.94
C HIS A 244 26.72 0.87 10.79
N LEU A 245 26.08 1.78 11.53
CA LEU A 245 26.46 3.20 11.57
C LEU A 245 27.89 3.41 12.05
N ALA A 246 28.31 2.71 13.11
CA ALA A 246 29.68 2.78 13.62
C ALA A 246 30.72 2.36 12.56
N ASN A 247 30.41 1.35 11.75
CA ASN A 247 31.28 0.90 10.65
C ASN A 247 31.32 1.90 9.49
N LEU A 248 30.21 2.60 9.23
CA LEU A 248 30.13 3.68 8.24
C LEU A 248 30.86 4.95 8.72
N GLY A 249 30.89 5.18 10.04
CA GLY A 249 31.53 6.33 10.67
C GLY A 249 30.67 7.59 10.69
N PHE A 250 29.35 7.47 10.45
CA PHE A 250 28.40 8.58 10.50
C PHE A 250 27.04 8.12 11.00
N ASP A 251 26.37 8.96 11.78
CA ASP A 251 25.04 8.74 12.37
C ASP A 251 24.14 10.00 12.29
N GLY A 252 24.60 11.06 11.63
CA GLY A 252 23.91 12.36 11.57
C GLY A 252 24.44 13.41 12.55
N THR A 253 25.35 13.07 13.46
CA THR A 253 25.92 14.02 14.42
C THR A 253 26.49 15.26 13.73
N GLY A 254 26.09 16.44 14.20
CA GLY A 254 26.50 17.74 13.66
C GLY A 254 25.68 18.24 12.47
N VAL A 255 24.66 17.49 12.04
CA VAL A 255 23.68 17.91 11.03
C VAL A 255 22.40 18.35 11.74
N ARG A 256 21.91 19.55 11.44
CA ARG A 256 20.56 19.98 11.80
C ARG A 256 19.63 19.86 10.60
N TRP A 257 18.47 19.23 10.81
CA TRP A 257 17.51 18.94 9.76
C TRP A 257 16.09 19.33 10.20
N ALA A 258 15.32 19.95 9.31
CA ALA A 258 13.98 20.39 9.62
C ALA A 258 12.93 19.31 9.33
N THR A 259 12.04 19.04 10.28
CA THR A 259 10.79 18.32 10.02
C THR A 259 9.69 19.34 9.78
N ILE A 260 9.31 19.53 8.52
CA ILE A 260 8.27 20.49 8.09
C ILE A 260 6.96 19.73 7.93
N ASP A 261 6.16 19.66 9.00
CA ASP A 261 5.02 18.76 9.06
C ASP A 261 3.93 19.26 10.06
N THR A 262 3.18 18.37 10.73
CA THR A 262 2.21 18.72 11.79
C THR A 262 2.85 19.19 13.08
N GLY A 263 4.16 18.95 13.23
CA GLY A 263 4.98 19.26 14.40
C GLY A 263 5.72 18.01 14.89
N VAL A 264 6.43 18.14 16.01
CA VAL A 264 7.13 17.02 16.67
C VAL A 264 6.73 16.97 18.14
N ASP A 265 6.44 15.78 18.65
CA ASP A 265 6.19 15.56 20.07
C ASP A 265 7.50 15.74 20.87
N TYR A 266 7.54 16.79 21.69
CA TYR A 266 8.69 17.14 22.52
C TYR A 266 8.89 16.19 23.69
N ASP A 267 7.85 15.44 24.09
CA ASP A 267 7.91 14.49 25.20
C ASP A 267 8.27 13.07 24.73
N HIS A 268 8.36 12.83 23.41
CA HIS A 268 8.68 11.51 22.88
C HIS A 268 10.09 11.08 23.28
N PRO A 269 10.26 9.94 23.97
CA PRO A 269 11.55 9.57 24.58
C PRO A 269 12.66 9.30 23.55
N ASP A 270 12.31 8.82 22.35
CA ASP A 270 13.30 8.61 21.28
C ASP A 270 13.72 9.90 20.56
N LEU A 271 13.07 11.04 20.81
CA LEU A 271 13.28 12.30 20.06
C LEU A 271 13.72 13.46 20.95
N ASN A 272 13.22 13.53 22.19
CA ASN A 272 13.33 14.71 23.05
C ASN A 272 14.77 15.21 23.27
N GLY A 273 15.75 14.30 23.34
CA GLY A 273 17.16 14.63 23.52
C GLY A 273 17.83 15.26 22.30
N HIS A 274 17.18 15.21 21.13
CA HIS A 274 17.71 15.66 19.84
C HIS A 274 16.99 16.90 19.30
N ILE A 275 15.90 17.35 19.93
CA ILE A 275 15.18 18.54 19.50
C ILE A 275 15.96 19.79 19.86
N ALA A 276 16.66 20.36 18.87
CA ALA A 276 17.53 21.52 19.03
C ALA A 276 16.76 22.85 18.94
N GLY A 277 15.53 22.83 18.44
CA GLY A 277 14.65 23.99 18.35
C GLY A 277 13.47 23.75 17.42
N GLY A 278 12.70 24.79 17.15
CA GLY A 278 11.60 24.72 16.22
C GLY A 278 10.95 26.06 15.94
N TYR A 279 9.94 26.04 15.08
CA TYR A 279 9.17 27.22 14.69
C TYR A 279 7.67 26.87 14.61
N SER A 280 6.86 27.63 15.35
CA SER A 280 5.40 27.56 15.24
C SER A 280 4.89 28.57 14.23
N PHE A 281 4.21 28.08 13.19
CA PHE A 281 3.61 28.94 12.18
C PHE A 281 2.41 29.72 12.76
N PRO A 282 2.12 30.95 12.28
CA PRO A 282 1.03 31.75 12.81
C PRO A 282 -0.31 30.99 12.81
N GLY A 283 -0.90 30.83 14.00
CA GLY A 283 -2.17 30.13 14.20
C GLY A 283 -2.06 28.61 14.43
N ALA A 284 -0.86 28.03 14.36
CA ALA A 284 -0.62 26.68 14.86
C ALA A 284 -0.65 26.63 16.40
N CYS A 285 -0.74 25.43 16.96
CA CYS A 285 -0.54 25.24 18.40
C CYS A 285 0.87 25.68 18.83
N ASN A 286 0.98 26.10 20.08
CA ASN A 286 2.12 26.88 20.56
C ASN A 286 2.53 26.53 22.00
N THR A 287 2.51 25.25 22.35
CA THR A 287 3.05 24.78 23.64
C THR A 287 4.57 24.96 23.66
N ASN A 288 5.30 24.31 22.74
CA ASN A 288 6.68 24.62 22.34
C ASN A 288 6.76 24.99 20.84
N PRO A 289 7.81 25.70 20.40
CA PRO A 289 7.98 26.05 18.98
C PRO A 289 8.02 24.81 18.08
N GLY A 290 7.07 24.70 17.14
CA GLY A 290 7.00 23.56 16.21
C GLY A 290 6.52 22.25 16.84
N GLU A 291 5.99 22.29 18.06
CA GLU A 291 5.41 21.11 18.71
C GLU A 291 4.15 20.62 17.98
N ASP A 292 3.97 19.30 17.98
CA ASP A 292 2.78 18.66 17.43
C ASP A 292 1.53 19.03 18.24
N CYS A 293 0.41 19.21 17.56
CA CYS A 293 -0.83 19.57 18.25
C CYS A 293 -1.51 18.33 18.86
N ALA A 294 -2.40 18.54 19.83
CA ALA A 294 -3.23 17.46 20.35
C ALA A 294 -4.03 16.78 19.22
N GLY A 295 -3.84 15.47 19.04
CA GLY A 295 -4.44 14.71 17.95
C GLY A 295 -3.66 14.75 16.62
N GLY A 296 -2.50 15.40 16.60
CA GLY A 296 -1.48 15.27 15.56
C GLY A 296 -0.71 13.94 15.68
N GLY A 297 0.48 13.88 15.11
CA GLY A 297 1.35 12.69 15.20
C GLY A 297 2.07 12.32 13.90
N HIS A 298 1.64 12.87 12.76
CA HIS A 298 2.27 12.56 11.47
C HIS A 298 3.72 13.06 11.43
N GLY A 299 3.97 14.31 11.84
CA GLY A 299 5.32 14.86 11.92
C GLY A 299 6.20 14.17 12.96
N THR A 300 5.64 13.78 14.10
CA THR A 300 6.34 12.95 15.10
C THR A 300 6.79 11.61 14.52
N HIS A 301 5.90 10.91 13.83
CA HIS A 301 6.21 9.63 13.16
C HIS A 301 7.29 9.79 12.09
N VAL A 302 7.17 10.83 11.25
CA VAL A 302 8.18 11.18 10.23
C VAL A 302 9.55 11.45 10.88
N THR A 303 9.58 12.20 11.97
CA THR A 303 10.82 12.54 12.70
C THR A 303 11.48 11.30 13.29
N GLY A 304 10.68 10.34 13.78
CA GLY A 304 11.15 9.03 14.23
C GLY A 304 11.85 8.23 13.12
N ILE A 305 11.34 8.26 11.89
CA ILE A 305 12.00 7.61 10.74
C ILE A 305 13.34 8.28 10.42
N ILE A 306 13.41 9.61 10.50
CA ILE A 306 14.64 10.35 10.20
C ILE A 306 15.73 10.01 11.24
N GLY A 307 15.41 10.00 12.53
CA GLY A 307 16.43 9.74 13.55
C GLY A 307 15.91 9.54 14.96
N GLY A 308 14.85 8.75 15.13
CA GLY A 308 14.54 8.19 16.45
C GLY A 308 15.70 7.35 16.98
N THR A 309 15.96 7.41 18.27
CA THR A 309 17.07 6.67 18.88
C THR A 309 16.76 5.19 19.12
N GLY A 310 15.48 4.80 19.12
CA GLY A 310 15.04 3.45 19.46
C GLY A 310 15.48 2.97 20.85
N GLN A 311 15.76 3.91 21.77
CA GLN A 311 16.19 3.62 23.14
C GLN A 311 15.01 3.55 24.13
N GLY A 312 13.80 3.90 23.67
CA GLY A 312 12.60 3.92 24.49
C GLY A 312 12.68 4.91 25.65
N ASP A 313 11.81 4.71 26.64
CA ASP A 313 11.66 5.52 27.86
C ASP A 313 12.78 5.32 28.90
N GLY A 314 13.97 4.90 28.48
CA GLY A 314 15.12 4.68 29.35
C GLY A 314 15.19 3.30 30.03
N VAL A 315 14.32 2.36 29.64
CA VAL A 315 14.38 0.94 30.05
C VAL A 315 15.37 0.12 29.18
N GLY A 316 16.01 0.79 28.22
CA GLY A 316 16.95 0.21 27.26
C GLY A 316 16.29 0.01 25.90
N ALA A 317 17.12 -0.24 24.89
CA ALA A 317 16.67 -0.39 23.52
C ALA A 317 15.62 -1.50 23.39
N ASN A 318 14.41 -1.14 22.96
CA ASN A 318 13.31 -2.08 22.80
C ASN A 318 13.53 -2.87 21.51
N THR A 319 13.49 -4.20 21.60
CA THR A 319 13.71 -5.08 20.43
C THR A 319 12.53 -6.02 20.19
N ASP A 320 12.33 -6.40 18.94
CA ASP A 320 11.47 -7.52 18.56
C ASP A 320 12.05 -8.87 19.05
N PRO A 321 11.30 -9.98 18.97
CA PRO A 321 11.80 -11.31 19.35
C PRO A 321 13.04 -11.79 18.59
N ASN A 322 13.38 -11.16 17.45
CA ASN A 322 14.56 -11.47 16.64
C ASN A 322 15.73 -10.52 16.93
N GLY A 323 15.54 -9.53 17.82
CA GLY A 323 16.55 -8.57 18.27
C GLY A 323 16.60 -7.25 17.47
N TYR A 324 15.67 -7.02 16.54
CA TYR A 324 15.60 -5.78 15.76
C TYR A 324 15.07 -4.65 16.63
N LEU A 325 15.68 -3.47 16.57
CA LEU A 325 15.26 -2.31 17.36
C LEU A 325 13.89 -1.77 16.92
N TYR A 326 13.05 -1.39 17.87
CA TYR A 326 11.89 -0.56 17.61
C TYR A 326 12.29 0.91 17.59
N GLY A 327 11.71 1.70 16.68
CA GLY A 327 11.81 3.17 16.71
C GLY A 327 13.16 3.78 16.33
N VAL A 328 14.14 2.99 15.87
CA VAL A 328 15.42 3.54 15.39
C VAL A 328 15.27 4.12 13.98
N GLY A 329 15.65 5.40 13.82
CA GLY A 329 15.66 6.11 12.55
C GLY A 329 16.98 5.98 11.80
N ILE A 330 17.05 6.57 10.61
CA ILE A 330 18.21 6.47 9.71
C ILE A 330 19.44 7.16 10.28
N ALA A 331 19.28 8.35 10.86
CA ALA A 331 20.35 9.22 11.35
C ALA A 331 20.09 9.61 12.81
N PRO A 332 20.21 8.67 13.77
CA PRO A 332 19.82 8.90 15.17
C PRO A 332 20.66 9.97 15.90
N GLY A 333 21.78 10.44 15.33
CA GLY A 333 22.63 11.47 15.91
C GLY A 333 22.30 12.90 15.47
N TYR A 334 21.36 13.10 14.55
CA TYR A 334 21.05 14.44 14.02
C TYR A 334 20.35 15.35 15.04
N GLU A 335 20.39 16.66 14.78
CA GLU A 335 19.62 17.66 15.50
C GLU A 335 18.29 17.95 14.78
N ILE A 336 17.19 17.89 15.51
CA ILE A 336 15.84 18.10 14.99
C ILE A 336 15.49 19.58 15.07
N PHE A 337 15.04 20.16 13.96
CA PHE A 337 14.35 21.45 13.93
C PHE A 337 12.86 21.23 13.62
N ALA A 338 12.02 21.32 14.65
CA ALA A 338 10.60 21.00 14.57
C ALA A 338 9.78 22.13 13.94
N MET A 339 8.93 21.85 12.95
CA MET A 339 8.12 22.86 12.28
C MET A 339 6.70 22.35 12.05
N ASN A 340 5.70 23.02 12.65
CA ASN A 340 4.30 22.57 12.67
C ASN A 340 3.41 23.24 11.61
N SER A 341 3.97 23.48 10.42
CA SER A 341 3.29 24.25 9.36
C SER A 341 1.94 23.67 8.94
N LEU A 342 1.76 22.35 8.95
CA LEU A 342 0.52 21.70 8.50
C LEU A 342 -0.61 21.85 9.51
N SER A 343 -0.27 22.24 10.74
CA SER A 343 -1.23 22.53 11.81
C SER A 343 -1.67 24.01 11.81
N ALA A 344 -1.06 24.85 10.98
CA ALA A 344 -1.44 26.25 10.83
C ALA A 344 -2.65 26.40 9.88
N PRO A 345 -3.51 27.40 10.09
CA PRO A 345 -4.70 27.62 9.25
C PRO A 345 -4.40 28.19 7.86
N ALA A 346 -3.23 28.82 7.67
CA ALA A 346 -2.84 29.39 6.39
C ALA A 346 -2.14 28.33 5.52
N TRP A 347 -2.69 28.07 4.33
CA TRP A 347 -2.09 27.19 3.33
C TRP A 347 -2.20 27.79 1.92
N PRO A 348 -1.08 28.15 1.26
CA PRO A 348 0.31 28.11 1.75
C PRO A 348 0.51 28.93 3.04
N PRO A 349 1.65 28.73 3.75
CA PRO A 349 1.94 29.48 4.98
C PRO A 349 1.78 30.98 4.80
N ALA A 350 1.42 31.68 5.89
CA ALA A 350 1.39 33.14 5.87
C ALA A 350 2.78 33.68 5.52
N GLY A 351 2.90 34.35 4.37
CA GLY A 351 4.18 34.76 3.78
C GLY A 351 4.48 34.06 2.46
N GLY A 352 4.00 32.83 2.24
CA GLY A 352 4.24 32.02 1.05
C GLY A 352 5.04 30.75 1.36
N TRP A 353 5.28 29.91 0.35
CA TRP A 353 6.01 28.64 0.47
C TRP A 353 7.43 28.80 1.03
N GLN A 354 8.11 29.90 0.69
CA GLN A 354 9.48 30.16 1.13
C GLN A 354 9.63 30.33 2.65
N GLU A 355 8.53 30.51 3.37
CA GLU A 355 8.57 30.54 4.83
C GLU A 355 9.09 29.22 5.42
N HIS A 356 8.86 28.09 4.73
CA HIS A 356 9.40 26.79 5.12
C HIS A 356 10.93 26.77 5.13
N SER A 357 11.57 27.08 4.00
CA SER A 357 13.04 27.08 3.92
C SER A 357 13.66 28.18 4.77
N LYS A 358 13.02 29.37 4.82
CA LYS A 358 13.51 30.51 5.59
C LYS A 358 13.62 30.17 7.08
N GLN A 359 12.55 29.67 7.68
CA GLN A 359 12.55 29.37 9.11
C GLN A 359 13.48 28.22 9.45
N ALA A 360 13.61 27.23 8.56
CA ALA A 360 14.59 26.16 8.71
C ALA A 360 16.03 26.69 8.67
N VAL A 361 16.38 27.54 7.70
CA VAL A 361 17.73 28.15 7.57
C VAL A 361 18.04 29.04 8.77
N LEU A 362 17.11 29.88 9.22
CA LEU A 362 17.28 30.69 10.44
C LEU A 362 17.43 29.81 11.69
N GLY A 363 16.78 28.66 11.69
CA GLY A 363 16.94 27.59 12.67
C GLY A 363 18.28 26.86 12.59
N GLY A 364 19.12 27.14 11.60
CA GLY A 364 20.41 26.47 11.36
C GLY A 364 20.31 25.13 10.67
N ALA A 365 19.13 24.75 10.15
CA ALA A 365 18.95 23.52 9.39
C ALA A 365 19.50 23.70 7.96
N ILE A 366 20.13 22.65 7.43
CA ILE A 366 20.69 22.65 6.06
C ILE A 366 19.69 22.16 5.01
N GLY A 367 18.53 21.68 5.46
CA GLY A 367 17.51 21.07 4.63
C GLY A 367 16.31 20.68 5.48
N GLY A 368 15.28 20.16 4.82
CA GLY A 368 14.05 19.72 5.46
C GLY A 368 13.37 18.58 4.74
N ASN A 369 12.63 17.79 5.52
CA ASN A 369 11.75 16.76 5.01
C ASN A 369 10.31 17.28 4.93
N ASN A 370 9.67 17.00 3.79
CA ASN A 370 8.31 17.39 3.47
C ASN A 370 7.48 16.14 3.07
N SER A 371 6.88 15.48 4.05
CA SER A 371 6.08 14.26 3.84
C SER A 371 4.61 14.56 3.49
N TRP A 372 4.38 15.53 2.59
CA TRP A 372 3.06 16.06 2.28
C TRP A 372 2.94 16.47 0.80
N THR A 373 1.82 17.10 0.43
CA THR A 373 1.56 17.69 -0.89
C THR A 373 0.94 19.08 -0.71
N THR A 374 1.16 20.00 -1.64
CA THR A 374 0.51 21.33 -1.62
C THR A 374 -1.02 21.23 -1.76
N GLY A 375 -1.54 20.10 -2.24
CA GLY A 375 -2.97 19.85 -2.43
C GLY A 375 -3.49 20.16 -3.84
N GLU A 376 -2.62 20.51 -4.78
CA GLU A 376 -3.01 20.90 -6.16
C GLU A 376 -3.34 19.70 -7.07
N GLY A 377 -3.26 18.48 -6.55
CA GLY A 377 -3.61 17.25 -7.27
C GLY A 377 -2.40 16.51 -7.84
N THR A 378 -2.66 15.67 -8.84
CA THR A 378 -1.66 14.84 -9.55
C THR A 378 -1.53 15.27 -11.00
N GLN A 379 -0.35 15.09 -11.60
CA GLN A 379 -0.08 15.42 -13.01
C GLN A 379 -0.52 16.83 -13.41
N HIS A 380 -0.41 17.79 -12.49
CA HIS A 380 -0.92 19.16 -12.71
C HIS A 380 0.08 20.05 -13.46
N GLY A 381 1.29 19.55 -13.75
CA GLY A 381 2.33 20.28 -14.46
C GLY A 381 3.14 21.18 -13.53
N TYR A 382 4.24 21.71 -14.06
CA TYR A 382 5.05 22.72 -13.40
C TYR A 382 4.33 24.08 -13.31
N GLN A 383 4.06 24.55 -12.09
CA GLN A 383 3.36 25.79 -11.77
C GLN A 383 4.15 26.66 -10.78
N ALA A 384 3.48 27.62 -10.14
CA ALA A 384 4.11 28.59 -9.26
C ALA A 384 4.65 27.96 -7.96
N SER A 385 4.02 26.91 -7.45
CA SER A 385 4.49 26.15 -6.28
C SER A 385 5.80 25.43 -6.58
N GLU A 386 5.86 24.62 -7.64
CA GLU A 386 7.08 23.93 -8.09
C GLU A 386 8.21 24.93 -8.33
N ARG A 387 7.91 26.05 -9.01
CA ARG A 387 8.89 27.11 -9.22
C ARG A 387 9.41 27.68 -7.92
N THR A 388 8.56 27.89 -6.93
CA THR A 388 8.98 28.49 -5.66
C THR A 388 9.88 27.52 -4.88
N HIS A 389 9.49 26.25 -4.78
CA HIS A 389 10.32 25.20 -4.17
C HIS A 389 11.66 25.01 -4.92
N ASP A 390 11.68 25.07 -6.25
CA ASP A 390 12.93 25.01 -7.02
C ASP A 390 13.89 26.16 -6.70
N ILE A 391 13.37 27.35 -6.39
CA ILE A 391 14.18 28.50 -5.98
C ILE A 391 14.60 28.38 -4.51
N MET A 392 13.74 27.86 -3.63
CA MET A 392 14.06 27.62 -2.22
C MET A 392 15.27 26.68 -2.07
N VAL A 393 15.42 25.68 -2.94
CA VAL A 393 16.61 24.82 -2.95
C VAL A 393 17.90 25.59 -3.26
N LEU A 394 17.82 26.59 -4.16
CA LEU A 394 18.96 27.41 -4.54
C LEU A 394 19.29 28.49 -3.50
N ASP A 395 18.25 29.05 -2.89
CA ASP A 395 18.33 30.10 -1.88
C ASP A 395 17.18 29.97 -0.88
N GLY A 396 17.45 29.37 0.27
CA GLY A 396 16.46 29.08 1.29
C GLY A 396 15.90 30.31 1.98
N ASN A 397 16.49 31.49 1.82
CA ASN A 397 16.07 32.70 2.52
C ASN A 397 15.98 33.91 1.58
N PHE A 398 14.77 34.20 1.11
CA PHE A 398 14.56 35.28 0.14
C PHE A 398 14.74 36.69 0.72
N ASP A 399 14.87 36.85 2.05
CA ASP A 399 15.12 38.14 2.68
C ASP A 399 16.59 38.59 2.53
N THR A 400 17.48 37.68 2.15
CA THR A 400 18.93 37.90 2.08
C THR A 400 19.46 37.78 0.65
N ALA A 401 18.75 38.30 -0.35
CA ALA A 401 19.03 38.17 -1.80
C ALA A 401 20.48 38.43 -2.32
N THR A 402 21.39 38.93 -1.47
CA THR A 402 22.83 39.06 -1.78
C THR A 402 23.68 37.87 -1.29
N VAL A 403 23.09 36.95 -0.54
CA VAL A 403 23.66 35.72 0.00
C VAL A 403 22.79 34.59 -0.56
N ALA A 404 23.42 33.54 -1.09
CA ALA A 404 22.69 32.33 -1.44
C ALA A 404 22.84 31.37 -0.26
N GLU A 405 21.72 30.94 0.31
CA GLU A 405 21.69 29.94 1.37
C GLU A 405 21.20 28.60 0.80
N PRO A 406 22.07 27.68 0.37
CA PRO A 406 21.63 26.41 -0.22
C PRO A 406 20.79 25.61 0.78
N PHE A 407 19.70 25.02 0.30
CA PHE A 407 18.76 24.28 1.14
C PHE A 407 18.37 22.97 0.45
N ILE A 408 18.34 21.86 1.19
CA ILE A 408 17.94 20.57 0.63
C ILE A 408 16.46 20.33 0.92
N GLU A 409 15.65 20.13 -0.13
CA GLU A 409 14.25 19.72 0.02
C GLU A 409 14.07 18.26 -0.38
N VAL A 410 13.60 17.45 0.58
CA VAL A 410 13.20 16.06 0.35
C VAL A 410 11.68 15.97 0.46
N PHE A 411 11.03 15.44 -0.56
CA PHE A 411 9.60 15.18 -0.60
C PHE A 411 9.30 13.70 -0.78
N SER A 412 8.23 13.20 -0.18
CA SER A 412 7.62 11.93 -0.62
C SER A 412 7.13 12.05 -2.05
N ALA A 413 7.03 11.00 -2.85
CA ALA A 413 6.48 11.05 -4.23
C ALA A 413 4.95 11.25 -4.29
N GLY A 414 4.24 10.83 -3.24
CA GLY A 414 2.79 10.78 -3.19
C GLY A 414 2.25 9.35 -3.17
N ASN A 415 0.97 9.20 -2.80
CA ASN A 415 0.31 7.92 -2.61
C ASN A 415 -0.78 7.67 -3.68
N SER A 416 -0.57 8.16 -4.89
CA SER A 416 -1.55 8.11 -5.98
C SER A 416 -1.26 7.04 -7.03
N GLY A 417 -0.32 6.12 -6.76
CA GLY A 417 0.00 4.99 -7.64
C GLY A 417 0.37 5.44 -9.06
N SER A 418 -0.26 4.82 -10.05
CA SER A 418 -0.07 5.18 -11.47
C SER A 418 -0.72 6.50 -11.89
N SER A 419 -1.41 7.20 -10.98
CA SER A 419 -2.07 8.47 -11.30
C SER A 419 -1.11 9.66 -11.27
N GLY A 420 0.19 9.47 -11.02
CA GLY A 420 1.18 10.53 -11.14
C GLY A 420 1.78 11.01 -9.82
N LEU A 421 2.81 11.85 -9.91
CA LEU A 421 3.33 12.63 -8.79
C LEU A 421 2.28 13.63 -8.29
N THR A 422 2.22 13.83 -6.97
CA THR A 422 1.40 14.91 -6.38
C THR A 422 2.18 16.22 -6.37
N SER A 423 1.53 17.39 -6.37
CA SER A 423 2.25 18.66 -6.22
C SER A 423 3.00 18.77 -4.86
N PRO A 424 4.19 19.39 -4.75
CA PRO A 424 4.91 20.14 -5.77
C PRO A 424 6.02 19.32 -6.45
N LYS A 425 5.81 18.01 -6.58
CA LYS A 425 6.89 17.03 -6.77
C LYS A 425 7.32 16.89 -8.23
N GLU A 426 6.76 17.71 -9.11
CA GLU A 426 7.25 17.94 -10.48
C GLU A 426 8.31 19.07 -10.52
N GLY A 427 8.68 19.63 -9.37
CA GLY A 427 9.86 20.49 -9.22
C GLY A 427 11.14 19.79 -9.67
N LYS A 428 12.09 20.56 -10.20
CA LYS A 428 13.29 20.05 -10.88
C LYS A 428 14.50 19.92 -9.96
N ASN A 429 14.49 20.62 -8.83
CA ASN A 429 15.59 20.66 -7.87
C ASN A 429 15.26 19.90 -6.57
N LEU A 430 14.10 19.26 -6.48
CA LEU A 430 13.65 18.50 -5.31
C LEU A 430 14.20 17.07 -5.34
N ILE A 431 14.48 16.51 -4.17
CA ILE A 431 14.67 15.06 -4.01
C ILE A 431 13.29 14.46 -3.76
N VAL A 432 12.76 13.73 -4.73
CA VAL A 432 11.43 13.10 -4.65
C VAL A 432 11.57 11.60 -4.44
N THR A 433 11.11 11.12 -3.29
CA THR A 433 11.34 9.75 -2.80
C THR A 433 10.09 8.90 -2.93
N ALA A 434 10.16 7.85 -3.74
CA ALA A 434 9.12 6.83 -3.89
C ALA A 434 9.15 5.79 -2.75
N ALA A 435 8.07 5.02 -2.61
CA ALA A 435 7.99 3.92 -1.65
C ALA A 435 8.23 2.56 -2.33
N SER A 436 9.07 1.73 -1.72
CA SER A 436 9.21 0.30 -2.04
C SER A 436 8.55 -0.57 -0.97
N ASN A 437 8.41 -1.86 -1.23
CA ASN A 437 7.98 -2.82 -0.21
C ASN A 437 9.11 -3.01 0.83
N ASN A 438 8.72 -3.40 2.04
CA ASN A 438 9.66 -3.89 3.04
C ASN A 438 9.88 -5.41 2.90
N TYR A 439 10.89 -5.94 3.60
CA TYR A 439 11.22 -7.37 3.58
C TYR A 439 10.06 -8.28 4.00
N ARG A 440 9.20 -7.82 4.93
CA ARG A 440 8.03 -8.57 5.41
C ARG A 440 6.86 -8.55 4.40
N ALA A 441 6.76 -7.52 3.57
CA ALA A 441 5.68 -7.28 2.62
C ALA A 441 5.96 -7.85 1.23
N GLY A 442 7.24 -8.11 0.91
CA GLY A 442 7.61 -8.79 -0.33
C GLY A 442 9.02 -8.44 -0.79
N ASN A 443 9.19 -8.36 -2.11
CA ASN A 443 10.46 -7.97 -2.71
C ASN A 443 10.79 -6.51 -2.37
N ILE A 444 11.88 -6.29 -1.64
CA ILE A 444 12.38 -4.96 -1.24
C ILE A 444 12.68 -4.03 -2.43
N ASP A 445 13.00 -4.61 -3.59
CA ASP A 445 13.26 -3.86 -4.83
C ASP A 445 11.97 -3.52 -5.60
N ALA A 446 10.81 -4.04 -5.18
CA ALA A 446 9.54 -3.77 -5.83
C ALA A 446 8.91 -2.48 -5.30
N ILE A 447 8.49 -1.61 -6.23
CA ILE A 447 7.75 -0.38 -5.92
C ILE A 447 6.39 -0.73 -5.30
N ALA A 448 6.05 -0.05 -4.19
CA ALA A 448 4.76 -0.20 -3.54
C ALA A 448 3.62 0.22 -4.48
N SER A 449 2.49 -0.48 -4.43
CA SER A 449 1.37 -0.24 -5.37
C SER A 449 0.80 1.17 -5.29
N PHE A 450 0.79 1.76 -4.09
CA PHE A 450 0.32 3.13 -3.85
C PHE A 450 1.33 4.20 -4.22
N SER A 451 2.63 3.86 -4.39
CA SER A 451 3.66 4.87 -4.65
C SER A 451 3.38 5.58 -5.96
N SER A 452 3.25 6.91 -5.90
CA SER A 452 3.16 7.77 -7.06
C SER A 452 4.34 7.55 -8.01
N ARG A 453 4.07 7.65 -9.32
CA ARG A 453 5.04 7.44 -10.41
C ARG A 453 5.03 8.66 -11.32
N GLY A 454 6.22 9.13 -11.71
CA GLY A 454 6.41 10.28 -12.62
C GLY A 454 6.59 9.87 -14.07
#